data_AF-A0A6B8MAM3-F1
#
_entry.id   AF-A0A6B8MAM3-F1
#
_cell.length_a   1.000
_cell.length_b   1.000
_cell.length_c   1.000
_cell.angle_alpha   90.00
_cell.angle_beta   90.00
_cell.angle_gamma   90.00
#
_symmetry.space_group_name_H-M   'P 1'
#
loop_
_entity.id
_entity.type
_entity.pdbx_description
1 polymer ?
#
loop_
_entity_poly.entity_id
_entity_poly.type
_entity_poly.pdbx_seq_one_letter_code
_entity_poly.pdbx_strand_id
1 'polypeptide(L)'
;MTKAILLPVFLQIALTFLLLFTLGGARVRAVRSGEVAIKDIALGQNAWPEQITKIGRAYQNQLETPVLFYALVALALSMNKVDLLLVAGAWAFVAVRAVHAYVHVTDNRLPRRFQAFAAASIVLTAMWAYFALRVLAS
;
A
#
# COMPACT_ATOMS: atom_id res chain seq x y z
N MET A 1 5.14 -2.40 23.38
CA MET A 1 4.85 -3.20 22.17
C MET A 1 3.69 -2.61 21.38
N THR A 2 2.52 -2.40 21.99
CA THR A 2 1.29 -1.88 21.36
C THR A 2 1.48 -0.55 20.60
N LYS A 3 2.19 0.42 21.17
CA LYS A 3 2.49 1.69 20.49
C LYS A 3 3.44 1.52 19.29
N ALA A 4 4.32 0.52 19.33
CA ALA A 4 5.35 0.32 18.31
C ALA A 4 4.80 -0.32 17.02
N ILE A 5 3.74 -1.13 17.10
CA ILE A 5 3.08 -1.72 15.92
C ILE A 5 2.19 -0.72 15.17
N LEU A 6 1.70 0.33 15.86
CA LEU A 6 0.86 1.37 15.25
C LEU A 6 1.64 2.34 14.36
N LEU A 7 2.93 2.57 14.64
CA LEU A 7 3.78 3.43 13.81
C LEU A 7 3.86 2.97 12.34
N PRO A 8 4.15 1.68 12.04
CA PRO A 8 4.04 1.14 10.69
C PRO A 8 2.65 1.37 10.06
N VAL A 9 1.57 1.18 10.82
CA VAL A 9 0.21 1.40 10.33
C VAL A 9 0.01 2.86 9.90
N PHE A 10 0.43 3.83 10.71
CA PHE A 10 0.34 5.23 10.35
C PHE A 10 1.17 5.58 9.12
N LEU A 11 2.37 5.03 8.99
CA LEU A 11 3.21 5.24 7.80
C LEU A 11 2.57 4.67 6.52
N GLN A 12 1.95 3.49 6.62
CA GLN A 12 1.24 2.89 5.49
C GLN A 12 0.01 3.71 5.10
N ILE A 13 -0.74 4.23 6.07
CA ILE A 13 -1.88 5.14 5.84
C ILE A 13 -1.39 6.45 5.20
N ALA A 14 -0.30 7.03 5.70
CA ALA A 14 0.28 8.25 5.16
C ALA A 14 0.73 8.07 3.71
N LEU A 15 1.33 6.92 3.36
CA LEU A 15 1.69 6.58 1.98
C LEU A 15 0.45 6.52 1.07
N THR A 16 -0.63 5.90 1.53
CA THR A 16 -1.90 5.85 0.78
C THR A 16 -2.48 7.25 0.55
N PHE A 17 -2.48 8.12 1.58
CA PHE A 17 -2.93 9.51 1.43
C PHE A 17 -2.04 10.32 0.50
N LEU A 18 -0.71 10.16 0.58
CA LEU A 18 0.22 10.82 -0.31
C LEU A 18 -0.09 10.51 -1.78
N LEU A 19 -0.32 9.23 -2.10
CA LEU A 19 -0.70 8.81 -3.45
C LEU A 19 -2.08 9.33 -3.85
N LEU A 20 -3.06 9.33 -2.94
CA LEU A 20 -4.39 9.86 -3.19
C LEU A 20 -4.35 11.34 -3.58
N PHE A 21 -3.68 12.17 -2.77
CA PHE A 21 -3.59 13.60 -3.02
C PHE A 21 -2.75 13.91 -4.26
N THR A 22 -1.69 13.15 -4.50
CA THR A 22 -0.88 13.27 -5.73
C THR A 22 -1.72 12.95 -6.97
N LEU A 23 -2.50 11.87 -6.94
CA LEU A 23 -3.40 11.46 -8.02
C LEU A 23 -4.49 12.52 -8.27
N GLY A 24 -5.17 12.94 -7.20
CA GLY A 24 -6.23 13.95 -7.29
C GLY A 24 -5.72 15.26 -7.88
N GLY A 25 -4.60 15.76 -7.37
CA GLY A 25 -3.96 16.98 -7.89
C GLY A 25 -3.54 16.85 -9.35
N ALA A 26 -2.96 15.71 -9.76
CA ALA A 26 -2.56 15.48 -11.15
C ALA A 26 -3.76 15.43 -12.11
N ARG A 27 -4.86 14.75 -11.72
CA ARG A 27 -6.10 14.70 -12.49
C ARG A 27 -6.73 16.07 -12.66
N VAL A 28 -6.82 16.85 -11.58
CA VAL A 28 -7.37 18.21 -11.61
C VAL A 28 -6.56 19.11 -12.55
N ARG A 29 -5.22 19.03 -12.50
CA ARG A 29 -4.35 19.80 -13.40
C ARG A 29 -4.56 19.42 -14.87
N ALA A 30 -4.60 18.13 -15.20
CA ALA A 30 -4.78 17.66 -16.59
C ALA A 30 -6.15 18.07 -17.19
N VAL A 31 -7.20 18.09 -16.37
CA VAL A 31 -8.51 18.60 -16.81
C VAL A 31 -8.50 20.11 -16.99
N ARG A 32 -7.89 20.86 -16.06
CA ARG A 32 -7.81 22.33 -16.13
C ARG A 32 -6.93 22.85 -17.26
N SER A 33 -5.88 22.11 -17.62
CA SER A 33 -5.00 22.45 -18.75
C SER A 33 -5.60 22.11 -20.12
N GLY A 34 -6.73 21.38 -20.16
CA GLY A 34 -7.33 20.88 -21.39
C GLY A 34 -6.62 19.66 -21.98
N GLU A 35 -5.63 19.09 -21.29
CA GLU A 35 -4.95 17.84 -21.69
C GLU A 35 -5.91 16.64 -21.71
N VAL A 36 -6.92 16.65 -20.84
CA VAL A 36 -7.97 15.62 -20.77
C VAL A 36 -9.34 16.29 -20.76
N ALA A 37 -10.21 15.92 -21.70
CA ALA A 37 -11.60 16.38 -21.70
C ALA A 37 -12.46 15.54 -20.74
N ILE A 38 -13.34 16.20 -19.98
CA ILE A 38 -14.21 15.53 -18.99
C ILE A 38 -15.08 14.44 -19.66
N LYS A 39 -15.55 14.69 -20.88
CA LYS A 39 -16.35 13.72 -21.66
C LYS A 39 -15.64 12.39 -21.90
N ASP A 40 -14.30 12.40 -21.97
CA ASP A 40 -13.48 11.22 -22.26
C ASP A 40 -13.14 10.42 -21.01
N ILE A 41 -13.58 10.87 -19.82
CA ILE A 41 -13.38 10.20 -18.53
C ILE A 41 -14.67 10.03 -17.71
N ALA A 42 -15.78 10.64 -18.15
CA ALA A 42 -17.03 10.72 -17.38
C ALA A 42 -17.64 9.34 -17.05
N LEU A 43 -17.39 8.33 -17.89
CA LEU A 43 -17.90 6.97 -17.69
C LEU A 43 -16.82 5.98 -17.20
N GLY A 44 -15.66 6.48 -16.76
CA GLY A 44 -14.56 5.64 -16.29
C GLY A 44 -13.64 5.12 -17.40
N GLN A 45 -13.68 5.72 -18.61
CA GLN A 45 -12.68 5.40 -19.62
C GLN A 45 -11.28 5.81 -19.13
N ASN A 46 -10.28 5.01 -19.49
CA ASN A 46 -8.91 5.20 -19.03
C ASN A 46 -8.12 6.12 -19.98
N ALA A 47 -8.61 7.34 -20.18
CA ALA A 47 -8.01 8.35 -21.06
C ALA A 47 -6.94 9.21 -20.37
N TRP A 48 -6.37 8.74 -19.26
CA TRP A 48 -5.40 9.50 -18.49
C TRP A 48 -3.98 9.39 -19.08
N PRO A 49 -3.20 10.49 -19.08
CA PRO A 49 -1.77 10.47 -19.39
C PRO A 49 -1.02 9.38 -18.61
N GLU A 50 0.06 8.85 -19.20
CA GLU A 50 0.78 7.69 -18.66
C GLU A 50 1.19 7.89 -17.19
N GLN A 51 1.68 9.09 -16.84
CA GLN A 51 2.10 9.39 -15.48
C GLN A 51 0.94 9.36 -14.47
N ILE A 52 -0.24 9.88 -14.86
CA ILE A 52 -1.44 9.86 -14.02
C ILE A 52 -1.93 8.41 -13.84
N THR A 53 -1.85 7.62 -14.91
CA THR A 53 -2.17 6.18 -14.87
C THR A 53 -1.21 5.41 -13.93
N LYS A 54 0.09 5.70 -13.95
CA LYS A 54 1.08 5.11 -13.02
C LYS A 54 0.73 5.41 -11.56
N ILE A 55 0.45 6.67 -11.23
CA ILE A 55 0.08 7.07 -9.87
C ILE A 55 -1.23 6.39 -9.45
N GLY A 56 -2.21 6.32 -10.36
CA GLY A 56 -3.49 5.65 -10.12
C GLY A 56 -3.33 4.16 -9.79
N ARG A 57 -2.51 3.44 -10.56
CA ARG A 57 -2.21 2.02 -10.31
C ARG A 57 -1.42 1.83 -9.01
N ALA A 58 -0.48 2.72 -8.71
CA ALA A 58 0.24 2.70 -7.43
C ALA A 58 -0.72 2.86 -6.26
N TYR A 59 -1.64 3.82 -6.33
CA TYR A 59 -2.67 4.05 -5.30
C TYR A 59 -3.56 2.82 -5.09
N GLN A 60 -4.12 2.25 -6.17
CA GLN A 60 -4.98 1.06 -6.09
C GLN A 60 -4.24 -0.11 -5.45
N ASN A 61 -2.99 -0.35 -5.82
CA ASN A 61 -2.22 -1.44 -5.21
C ASN A 61 -1.98 -1.22 -3.71
N GLN A 62 -1.90 0.03 -3.23
CA GLN A 62 -1.82 0.35 -1.79
C GLN A 62 -3.13 0.14 -1.03
N LEU A 63 -4.22 -0.22 -1.71
CA LEU A 63 -5.50 -0.60 -1.10
C LEU A 63 -5.81 -2.10 -1.17
N GLU A 64 -4.97 -2.90 -1.84
CA GLU A 64 -5.18 -4.35 -1.97
C GLU A 64 -4.57 -5.11 -0.78
N THR A 65 -3.27 -5.41 -0.85
CA THR A 65 -2.58 -6.20 0.19
C THR A 65 -2.46 -5.49 1.54
N PRO A 66 -2.35 -4.14 1.64
CA PRO A 66 -2.32 -3.47 2.94
C PRO A 66 -3.59 -3.65 3.78
N VAL A 67 -4.74 -3.97 3.17
CA VAL A 67 -5.97 -4.28 3.93
C VAL A 67 -5.78 -5.50 4.83
N LEU A 68 -5.12 -6.55 4.30
CA LEU A 68 -4.79 -7.74 5.09
C LEU A 68 -3.77 -7.45 6.20
N PHE A 69 -2.88 -6.48 5.98
CA PHE A 69 -1.96 -6.01 7.03
C PHE A 69 -2.71 -5.27 8.15
N TYR A 70 -3.63 -4.35 7.80
CA TYR A 70 -4.44 -3.66 8.80
C TYR A 70 -5.31 -4.63 9.61
N ALA A 71 -5.92 -5.61 8.94
CA ALA A 71 -6.70 -6.65 9.60
C ALA A 71 -5.86 -7.47 10.59
N LEU A 72 -4.65 -7.90 10.18
CA LEU A 72 -3.73 -8.63 11.06
C LEU A 72 -3.37 -7.81 12.30
N VAL A 73 -3.00 -6.53 12.14
CA VAL A 73 -2.62 -5.69 13.26
C VAL A 73 -3.81 -5.46 14.20
N ALA A 74 -5.01 -5.23 13.66
CA ALA A 74 -6.22 -5.05 14.46
C ALA A 74 -6.55 -6.29 15.30
N LEU A 75 -6.47 -7.50 14.72
CA LEU A 75 -6.69 -8.76 15.43
C LEU A 75 -5.59 -9.04 16.47
N ALA A 76 -4.33 -8.81 16.11
CA ALA A 76 -3.23 -8.99 17.05
C ALA A 76 -3.35 -8.06 18.27
N LEU A 77 -3.82 -6.83 18.05
CA LEU A 77 -4.10 -5.87 19.13
C LEU A 77 -5.29 -6.32 20.00
N SER A 78 -6.40 -6.75 19.40
CA SER A 78 -7.60 -7.15 20.15
C SER A 78 -7.39 -8.40 21.00
N MET A 79 -6.56 -9.33 20.53
CA MET A 79 -6.21 -10.56 21.25
C MET A 79 -5.00 -10.40 22.18
N ASN A 80 -4.44 -9.18 22.28
CA ASN A 80 -3.22 -8.89 23.05
C ASN A 80 -2.03 -9.80 22.69
N LYS A 81 -1.88 -10.12 21.39
CA LYS A 81 -0.84 -11.02 20.84
C LYS A 81 0.28 -10.25 20.13
N VAL A 82 0.50 -8.98 20.47
CA VAL A 82 1.56 -8.16 19.85
C VAL A 82 2.91 -8.41 20.54
N ASP A 83 3.86 -8.93 19.78
CA ASP A 83 5.25 -9.14 20.19
C ASP A 83 6.25 -8.53 19.20
N LEU A 84 7.54 -8.70 19.50
CA LEU A 84 8.64 -8.11 18.74
C LEU A 84 8.66 -8.61 17.28
N LEU A 85 8.30 -9.88 17.03
CA LEU A 85 8.32 -10.44 15.68
C LEU A 85 7.25 -9.80 14.80
N LEU A 86 6.03 -9.60 15.33
CA LEU A 86 4.99 -8.87 14.60
C LEU A 86 5.37 -7.40 14.36
N VAL A 87 5.99 -6.73 15.34
CA VAL A 87 6.46 -5.35 15.17
C VAL A 87 7.54 -5.26 14.09
N ALA A 88 8.54 -6.14 14.11
CA ALA A 88 9.60 -6.18 13.11
C ALA A 88 9.06 -6.49 11.71
N GLY A 89 8.15 -7.47 11.60
CA GLY A 89 7.46 -7.80 10.35
C GLY A 89 6.65 -6.63 9.80
N ALA A 90 5.95 -5.88 10.66
CA ALA A 90 5.19 -4.70 10.25
C ALA A 90 6.10 -3.60 9.67
N TRP A 91 7.24 -3.33 10.30
CA TRP A 91 8.23 -2.38 9.76
C TRP A 91 8.81 -2.85 8.42
N ALA A 92 9.17 -4.13 8.31
CA ALA A 92 9.68 -4.71 7.06
C ALA A 92 8.64 -4.59 5.94
N PHE A 93 7.37 -4.93 6.22
CA PHE A 93 6.27 -4.81 5.27
C PHE A 93 6.16 -3.38 4.75
N VAL A 94 6.02 -2.40 5.65
CA VAL A 94 5.81 -0.99 5.26
C VAL A 94 7.00 -0.39 4.53
N ALA A 95 8.24 -0.77 4.90
CA ALA A 95 9.43 -0.35 4.17
C ALA A 95 9.41 -0.85 2.71
N VAL A 96 9.07 -2.12 2.49
CA VAL A 96 8.95 -2.69 1.13
C VAL A 96 7.79 -2.02 0.37
N ARG A 97 6.68 -1.70 1.04
CA ARG A 97 5.55 -0.98 0.42
C ARG A 97 5.92 0.42 -0.06
N ALA A 98 6.73 1.14 0.71
CA ALA A 98 7.25 2.45 0.32
C ALA A 98 8.16 2.35 -0.91
N VAL A 99 9.08 1.38 -0.94
CA VAL A 99 9.95 1.11 -2.10
C VAL A 99 9.12 0.74 -3.33
N HIS A 100 8.12 -0.14 -3.16
CA HIS A 100 7.24 -0.54 -4.27
C HIS A 100 6.49 0.66 -4.85
N ALA A 101 5.90 1.52 -4.01
CA ALA A 101 5.21 2.73 -4.46
C ALA A 101 6.16 3.67 -5.22
N TYR A 102 7.36 3.88 -4.69
CA TYR A 102 8.38 4.72 -5.31
C TYR A 102 8.75 4.22 -6.71
N VAL A 103 9.05 2.92 -6.85
CA VAL A 103 9.38 2.29 -8.15
C VAL A 103 8.21 2.40 -9.12
N HIS A 104 6.97 2.31 -8.65
CA HIS A 104 5.78 2.39 -9.49
C HIS A 104 5.59 3.79 -10.10
N VAL A 105 5.85 4.84 -9.34
CA VAL A 105 5.65 6.24 -9.76
C VAL A 105 6.83 6.80 -10.57
N THR A 106 8.03 6.18 -10.46
CA THR A 106 9.27 6.61 -11.14
C THR A 106 9.61 5.73 -12.34
N ASP A 107 10.45 4.71 -12.12
CA ASP A 107 11.04 3.83 -13.13
C ASP A 107 10.02 2.93 -13.82
N ASN A 108 8.95 2.53 -13.10
CA ASN A 108 7.93 1.57 -13.53
C ASN A 108 8.46 0.30 -14.22
N ARG A 109 9.69 -0.13 -13.88
CA ARG A 109 10.29 -1.36 -14.42
C ARG A 109 9.58 -2.58 -13.83
N LEU A 110 8.92 -3.34 -14.70
CA LEU A 110 8.07 -4.48 -14.31
C LEU A 110 8.77 -5.48 -13.37
N PRO A 111 10.02 -5.93 -13.60
CA PRO A 111 10.68 -6.89 -12.72
C PRO A 111 10.91 -6.35 -11.29
N ARG A 112 11.36 -5.09 -11.16
CA ARG A 112 11.61 -4.45 -9.86
C ARG A 112 10.30 -4.28 -9.07
N ARG A 113 9.24 -3.86 -9.75
CA ARG A 113 7.89 -3.80 -9.20
C ARG A 113 7.45 -5.15 -8.66
N PHE A 114 7.58 -6.20 -9.48
CA PHE A 114 7.14 -7.54 -9.11
C PHE A 114 7.92 -8.09 -7.90
N GLN A 115 9.24 -7.89 -7.88
CA GLN A 115 10.09 -8.31 -6.76
C GLN A 115 9.70 -7.62 -5.45
N ALA A 116 9.46 -6.30 -5.47
CA ALA A 116 9.03 -5.58 -4.27
C ALA A 116 7.62 -6.00 -3.82
N PHE A 117 6.70 -6.22 -4.76
CA PHE A 117 5.38 -6.77 -4.44
C PHE A 117 5.48 -8.16 -3.81
N ALA A 118 6.26 -9.07 -4.42
CA ALA A 118 6.46 -10.43 -3.92
C ALA A 118 7.10 -10.43 -2.53
N ALA A 119 8.12 -9.61 -2.30
CA ALA A 119 8.77 -9.46 -1.00
C ALA A 119 7.77 -9.01 0.08
N ALA A 120 6.96 -7.97 -0.19
CA ALA A 120 5.93 -7.52 0.74
C ALA A 120 4.89 -8.61 1.03
N SER A 121 4.46 -9.34 0.00
CA SER A 121 3.51 -10.45 0.13
C SER A 121 4.07 -11.60 0.95
N ILE A 122 5.34 -11.97 0.76
CA ILE A 122 6.00 -13.02 1.57
C ILE A 122 6.07 -12.62 3.04
N VAL A 123 6.48 -11.37 3.33
CA VAL A 123 6.52 -10.86 4.71
C VAL A 123 5.13 -10.93 5.34
N LEU A 124 4.11 -10.45 4.64
CA LEU A 124 2.74 -10.45 5.14
C LEU A 124 2.20 -11.87 5.39
N THR A 125 2.46 -12.81 4.47
CA THR A 125 2.09 -14.21 4.64
C THR A 125 2.78 -14.84 5.86
N ALA A 126 4.09 -14.57 6.04
CA ALA A 126 4.83 -15.05 7.20
C ALA A 126 4.26 -14.50 8.52
N MET A 127 3.88 -13.21 8.55
CA MET A 127 3.23 -12.61 9.72
C MET A 127 1.88 -13.27 10.03
N TRP A 128 1.05 -13.55 9.02
CA TRP A 128 -0.22 -14.23 9.20
C TRP A 128 -0.04 -15.67 9.70
N ALA A 129 0.89 -16.43 9.12
CA ALA A 129 1.20 -17.78 9.56
C ALA A 129 1.68 -17.79 11.01
N TYR A 130 2.60 -16.88 11.37
CA TYR A 130 3.07 -16.72 12.73
C TYR A 130 1.93 -16.39 13.70
N PHE A 131 1.10 -15.40 13.36
CA PHE A 131 -0.04 -15.00 14.18
C PHE A 131 -1.04 -16.15 14.38
N ALA A 132 -1.37 -16.89 13.32
CA ALA A 132 -2.27 -18.04 13.40
C ALA A 132 -1.73 -19.12 14.35
N LEU A 133 -0.43 -19.46 14.26
CA LEU A 133 0.20 -20.41 15.18
C LEU A 133 0.13 -19.92 16.64
N ARG A 134 0.33 -18.62 16.88
CA ARG A 134 0.26 -18.01 18.22
C ARG A 134 -1.14 -17.99 18.82
N VAL A 135 -2.17 -18.01 17.99
CA VAL A 135 -3.58 -18.13 18.39
C VAL A 135 -3.95 -19.58 18.66
N LEU A 136 -3.51 -20.52 17.82
CA LEU A 136 -3.84 -21.95 17.97
C LEU A 136 -3.09 -22.61 19.13
N ALA A 137 -1.90 -22.11 19.47
CA ALA A 137 -1.07 -22.66 20.55
C ALA A 137 -1.37 -22.06 21.95
N SER A 138 -2.48 -21.33 22.11
CA SER A 138 -2.82 -20.64 23.36
C SER A 138 -4.14 -21.04 23.97
#